data_AF-A0A318XJ55-F1
#
_entry.id   AF-A0A318XJ55-F1
#
_cell.length_a   1.000
_cell.length_b   1.000
_cell.length_c   1.000
_cell.angle_alpha   90.00
_cell.angle_beta   90.00
_cell.angle_gamma   90.00
#
_symmetry.space_group_name_H-M   'P 1'
#
loop_
_entity.id
_entity.type
_entity.pdbx_description
1 polymer ?
#
loop_
_entity_poly.entity_id
_entity_poly.type
_entity_poly.pdbx_seq_one_letter_code
_entity_poly.pdbx_strand_id
1 'polypeptide(L)' 'MAKAGMRRPDPKDSHGTESNHKNHFSKNDFKPVPEIQGKAKTGKDKAKPS' A
#
# COMPACT_ATOMS: atom_id res chain seq x y z
N MET A 1 17.54 -5.33 33.16
CA MET A 1 16.36 -5.93 32.51
C MET A 1 16.45 -5.61 31.01
N ALA A 2 17.05 -6.51 30.22
CA ALA A 2 17.17 -6.26 28.78
C ALA A 2 15.77 -6.30 28.19
N LYS A 3 15.35 -5.20 27.56
CA LYS A 3 14.05 -5.10 26.90
C LYS A 3 14.03 -6.21 25.85
N ALA A 4 13.24 -7.25 26.09
CA ALA A 4 13.06 -8.33 25.14
C ALA A 4 12.47 -7.69 23.88
N GLY A 5 13.35 -7.42 22.92
CA GLY A 5 12.97 -6.87 21.63
C GLY A 5 12.04 -7.84 20.93
N MET A 6 11.38 -7.35 19.87
CA MET A 6 10.57 -8.20 19.02
C MET A 6 11.38 -9.44 18.63
N ARG A 7 10.81 -10.64 18.87
CA ARG A 7 11.44 -11.89 18.44
C ARG A 7 11.79 -11.75 16.95
N ARG A 8 13.05 -12.03 16.60
CA ARG A 8 13.41 -12.25 15.20
C ARG A 8 12.58 -13.47 14.75
N PRO A 9 11.69 -13.34 13.76
CA PRO A 9 10.98 -14.51 13.26
C PRO A 9 12.01 -15.50 12.70
N ASP A 10 11.86 -16.78 13.04
CA ASP A 10 12.75 -17.81 12.53
C ASP A 10 12.58 -17.89 11.01
N PRO A 11 13.65 -18.13 10.22
CA PRO A 11 13.54 -18.23 8.75
C PRO A 11 12.62 -19.36 8.26
N LYS A 12 12.22 -20.26 9.17
CA LYS A 12 11.29 -21.38 8.92
C LYS A 12 9.85 -21.05 9.29
N ASP A 13 9.62 -20.00 10.08
CA ASP A 13 8.28 -19.51 10.32
C ASP A 13 7.82 -18.78 9.06
N SER A 14 6.66 -19.16 8.53
CA SER A 14 6.08 -18.48 7.38
C SER A 14 5.94 -17.00 7.72
N HIS A 15 6.73 -16.14 7.07
CA HIS A 15 6.52 -14.71 7.17
C HIS A 15 5.12 -14.43 6.61
N GLY A 16 4.35 -13.52 7.24
CA GLY A 16 2.89 -13.37 6.98
C GLY A 16 2.47 -13.07 5.52
N THR A 17 3.44 -12.93 4.61
CA THR A 17 3.28 -12.80 3.16
C THR A 17 3.27 -14.14 2.40
N GLU A 18 3.62 -15.26 3.03
CA GLU A 18 3.71 -16.59 2.41
C GLU A 18 2.43 -17.44 2.55
N SER A 19 1.32 -16.79 2.86
CA SER A 19 0.02 -17.44 2.89
C SER A 19 -0.38 -17.89 1.47
N ASN A 20 -0.40 -19.19 1.22
CA ASN A 20 -0.93 -19.79 -0.02
C ASN A 20 -2.46 -19.62 -0.18
N HIS A 21 -3.11 -18.89 0.74
CA HIS A 21 -4.53 -18.60 0.63
C HIS A 21 -4.78 -17.63 -0.52
N LYS A 22 -5.56 -18.09 -1.49
CA LYS A 22 -6.09 -17.24 -2.56
C LYS A 22 -7.12 -16.29 -1.94
N ASN A 23 -6.91 -15.00 -2.12
CA ASN A 23 -7.88 -13.99 -1.73
C ASN A 23 -9.16 -14.15 -2.56
N HIS A 24 -10.26 -14.57 -1.93
CA HIS A 24 -11.58 -14.72 -2.55
C HIS A 24 -12.38 -13.41 -2.49
N PHE A 25 -11.83 -12.33 -3.04
CA PHE A 25 -12.58 -11.09 -3.21
C PHE A 25 -13.39 -11.16 -4.50
N SER A 26 -14.62 -10.66 -4.47
CA SER A 26 -15.40 -10.45 -5.68
C SER A 26 -14.66 -9.49 -6.60
N LYS A 27 -14.80 -9.70 -7.92
CA LYS A 27 -14.27 -8.74 -8.89
C LYS A 27 -15.00 -7.42 -8.71
N ASN A 28 -14.29 -6.32 -8.93
CA ASN A 28 -14.91 -5.01 -8.91
C ASN A 28 -15.90 -4.91 -10.09
N ASP A 29 -17.20 -4.89 -9.79
CA ASP A 29 -18.26 -4.69 -10.78
C ASP A 29 -18.45 -3.20 -11.15
N PHE A 30 -17.83 -2.29 -10.39
CA PHE A 30 -17.91 -0.86 -10.66
C PHE A 30 -16.95 -0.45 -11.77
N LYS A 31 -17.43 0.47 -12.62
CA LYS A 31 -16.60 1.07 -13.67
C LYS A 31 -15.39 1.76 -13.02
N PRO A 32 -14.21 1.69 -13.67
CA PRO A 32 -13.05 2.47 -13.24
C PRO A 32 -13.43 3.94 -13.06
N VAL A 33 -12.87 4.58 -12.04
CA VAL A 33 -13.03 6.02 -11.86
C VAL A 33 -12.52 6.70 -13.14
N PRO A 34 -13.28 7.65 -13.72
CA PRO A 34 -12.83 8.40 -14.88
C PRO A 34 -11.45 9.02 -14.62
N GLU A 35 -10.64 9.08 -15.67
CA GLU A 35 -9.37 9.79 -15.60
C GLU A 35 -9.60 11.21 -15.08
N ILE A 36 -8.87 11.62 -14.05
CA ILE A 36 -8.98 12.95 -13.48
C ILE A 36 -8.44 13.93 -14.53
N GLN A 37 -9.35 14.50 -15.31
CA GLN A 37 -9.03 15.51 -16.29
C GLN A 37 -8.79 16.84 -15.59
N GLY A 38 -7.61 17.42 -15.77
CA GLY A 38 -7.26 18.73 -15.21
C GLY A 38 -5.78 18.85 -14.90
N LYS A 39 -5.30 20.09 -14.74
CA LYS A 39 -3.96 20.32 -14.18
C LYS A 39 -3.93 19.87 -12.72
N ALA A 40 -2.79 19.34 -12.28
CA ALA A 40 -2.57 19.07 -10.86
C ALA A 40 -2.92 20.33 -10.05
N LYS A 41 -3.72 20.17 -8.99
CA LYS A 41 -4.04 21.29 -8.11
C LYS A 41 -2.74 21.72 -7.44
N THR A 42 -2.24 22.90 -7.78
CA THR A 42 -1.18 23.54 -7.00
C THR A 42 -1.81 24.23 -5.80
N GLY A 43 -1.14 24.22 -4.65
CA GLY A 43 -1.52 25.07 -3.52
C GLY A 43 -1.40 26.57 -3.88
N LYS A 44 -1.49 27.43 -2.86
CA LYS A 44 -1.27 28.89 -3.03
C LYS A 44 0.08 29.20 -3.67
N ASP A 45 1.06 28.33 -3.46
CA ASP A 45 2.36 28.40 -4.10
C ASP A 45 2.30 27.74 -5.48
N LYS A 46 2.20 28.58 -6.51
CA LYS A 46 2.48 28.16 -7.89
C LYS A 46 3.98 27.87 -7.97
N ALA A 47 4.37 26.63 -7.67
CA ALA A 47 5.72 26.15 -7.95
C ALA A 47 5.92 26.20 -9.48
N LYS A 48 6.51 27.29 -9.96
CA LYS A 48 7.04 27.36 -11.32
C LYS A 48 8.31 26.50 -11.35
N PRO A 49 8.50 25.65 -12.36
CA PRO A 49 9.80 24.99 -12.54
C PRO A 49 10.87 26.05 -12.77
N SER A 50 11.97 25.95 -12.03
CA SER A 50 13.23 26.66 -12.26
C SER A 50 14.04 25.97 -13.35
#